data_AF-A0A7Y0BNK6-F1
#
_entry.id   AF-A0A7Y0BNK6-F1
#
_cell.length_a   1.000
_cell.length_b   1.000
_cell.length_c   1.000
_cell.angle_alpha   90.00
_cell.angle_beta   90.00
_cell.angle_gamma   90.00
#
_symmetry.space_group_name_H-M   'P 1'
#
loop_
_entity.id
_entity.type
_entity.pdbx_description
1 polymer ?
#
loop_
_entity_poly.entity_id
_entity_poly.type
_entity_poly.pdbx_seq_one_letter_code
_entity_poly.pdbx_strand_id
1 'polypeptide(L)' 'METVTPTGIAAAAGISLPYASQIMSGARNPRRSLAIHILRTTGWRHSVLDGLTDEQIDTLEQIEPWSRPTSNAA' A
#
# COMPACT_ATOMS: atom_id res chain seq x y z
N MET A 1 -11.51 16.33 4.71
CA MET A 1 -10.75 15.13 4.30
C MET A 1 -9.62 15.61 3.43
N GLU A 2 -8.39 15.46 3.88
CA GLU A 2 -7.22 15.76 3.06
C GLU A 2 -7.18 14.74 1.92
N THR A 3 -7.13 15.23 0.67
CA THR A 3 -7.14 14.35 -0.50
C THR A 3 -5.88 13.52 -0.51
N VAL A 4 -6.01 12.18 -0.53
CA VAL A 4 -4.88 11.27 -0.67
C VAL A 4 -4.17 11.57 -2.01
N THR A 5 -2.88 11.87 -1.96
CA THR A 5 -2.07 12.17 -3.15
C THR A 5 -1.01 11.09 -3.38
N PRO A 6 -0.49 10.93 -4.61
CA PRO A 6 0.63 10.04 -4.87
C PRO A 6 1.87 10.37 -4.03
N THR A 7 2.11 11.66 -3.76
CA THR A 7 3.19 12.13 -2.89
C THR A 7 2.98 11.69 -1.44
N GLY A 8 1.75 11.81 -0.93
CA GLY A 8 1.39 11.35 0.41
C GLY A 8 1.56 9.84 0.56
N ILE A 9 1.06 9.05 -0.39
CA ILE A 9 1.24 7.58 -0.40
C ILE A 9 2.74 7.22 -0.46
N ALA A 10 3.51 7.87 -1.34
CA ALA A 10 4.93 7.59 -1.48
C ALA A 10 5.72 7.83 -0.17
N ALA A 11 5.46 8.97 0.48
CA ALA A 11 6.09 9.33 1.74
C ALA A 11 5.69 8.36 2.87
N ALA A 12 4.39 8.09 3.02
CA ALA A 12 3.86 7.28 4.10
C ALA A 12 4.22 5.79 3.99
N ALA A 13 4.11 5.21 2.80
CA ALA A 13 4.40 3.79 2.55
C ALA A 13 5.87 3.52 2.22
N GLY A 14 6.68 4.58 2.12
CA GLY A 14 8.10 4.48 1.83
C GLY A 14 8.40 3.87 0.45
N ILE A 15 7.62 4.21 -0.57
CA ILE A 15 7.80 3.78 -1.97
C ILE A 15 8.14 4.98 -2.87
N SER A 16 8.54 4.72 -4.12
CA SER A 16 8.82 5.80 -5.06
C SER A 16 7.54 6.50 -5.52
N LEU A 17 7.61 7.81 -5.78
CA LEU A 17 6.49 8.60 -6.30
C LEU A 17 5.91 8.05 -7.62
N PRO A 18 6.73 7.64 -8.61
CA PRO A 18 6.19 7.03 -9.83
C PRO A 18 5.39 5.76 -9.53
N TYR A 19 5.85 4.93 -8.58
CA TYR A 19 5.14 3.71 -8.23
C TYR A 19 3.84 3.99 -7.50
N ALA A 20 3.82 4.93 -6.56
CA ALA A 20 2.60 5.40 -5.91
C ALA A 20 1.58 5.94 -6.93
N SER A 21 2.04 6.72 -7.92
CA SER A 21 1.19 7.23 -8.99
C SER A 21 0.59 6.11 -9.85
N GLN A 22 1.38 5.08 -10.19
CA GLN A 22 0.90 3.90 -10.93
C GLN A 22 -0.12 3.08 -10.14
N ILE A 23 0.05 2.94 -8.82
CA ILE A 23 -0.91 2.28 -7.95
C ILE A 23 -2.22 3.08 -7.91
N MET A 24 -2.12 4.39 -7.70
CA MET A 24 -3.31 5.25 -7.57
C MET A 24 -4.12 5.36 -8.87
N SER A 25 -3.46 5.31 -10.03
CA SER A 25 -4.13 5.31 -11.34
C SER A 25 -4.67 3.94 -11.76
N GLY A 26 -4.39 2.88 -11.00
CA GLY A 26 -4.74 1.50 -11.38
C GLY A 26 -3.86 0.91 -12.47
N ALA A 27 -2.83 1.63 -12.94
CA ALA A 27 -1.88 1.12 -13.92
C ALA A 27 -1.05 -0.06 -13.37
N ARG A 28 -0.94 -0.19 -12.05
CA ARG A 28 -0.25 -1.32 -11.40
C ARG A 28 -0.90 -1.71 -10.09
N ASN A 29 -1.17 -3.00 -9.92
CA ASN A 29 -1.65 -3.52 -8.64
C ASN A 29 -0.48 -3.70 -7.65
N PRO A 30 -0.56 -3.13 -6.44
CA PRO A 30 0.38 -3.42 -5.37
C PRO A 30 0.20 -4.85 -4.87
N ARG A 31 1.23 -5.40 -4.23
CA ARG A 31 1.08 -6.62 -3.41
C ARG A 31 0.10 -6.34 -2.28
N ARG A 32 -0.59 -7.38 -1.81
CA ARG A 32 -1.58 -7.25 -0.72
C ARG A 32 -0.96 -6.65 0.54
N SER A 33 0.20 -7.15 0.94
CA SER A 33 0.99 -6.62 2.06
C SER A 33 1.26 -5.11 1.95
N LEU A 34 1.64 -4.62 0.76
CA LEU A 34 1.81 -3.18 0.52
C LEU A 34 0.48 -2.41 0.58
N ALA A 35 -0.59 -2.96 0.00
CA ALA A 35 -1.91 -2.31 0.04
C ALA A 35 -2.43 -2.15 1.48
N ILE A 36 -2.26 -3.18 2.31
CA ILE A 36 -2.59 -3.14 3.75
C ILE A 36 -1.74 -2.07 4.43
N HIS A 37 -0.43 -2.02 4.17
CA HIS A 37 0.44 -1.01 4.75
C HIS A 37 0.04 0.42 4.36
N ILE A 38 -0.33 0.66 3.09
CA ILE A 38 -0.85 1.96 2.64
C ILE A 38 -2.15 2.30 3.38
N LEU A 39 -3.07 1.34 3.52
CA LEU A 39 -4.32 1.53 4.27
C LEU A 39 -4.04 1.96 5.72
N ARG A 40 -3.12 1.29 6.42
CA ARG A 40 -2.78 1.63 7.82
C ARG A 40 -2.14 3.00 7.96
N THR A 41 -1.30 3.39 7.00
CA THR A 41 -0.51 4.63 7.11
C THR A 41 -1.23 5.86 6.58
N THR A 42 -2.16 5.69 5.64
CA THR A 42 -2.84 6.81 4.95
C THR A 42 -4.35 6.80 5.08
N GLY A 43 -4.95 5.71 5.56
CA GLY A 43 -6.39 5.49 5.54
C GLY A 43 -6.96 5.18 4.16
N TRP A 44 -6.13 5.14 3.11
CA TRP A 44 -6.58 4.86 1.76
C TRP A 44 -6.70 3.36 1.47
N ARG A 45 -7.89 2.90 1.07
CA ARG A 45 -8.15 1.50 0.69
C ARG A 45 -7.96 1.34 -0.83
N HIS A 46 -6.99 0.51 -1.22
CA HIS A 46 -6.84 0.08 -2.61
C HIS A 46 -7.85 -1.04 -2.95
N SER A 47 -8.29 -1.11 -4.20
CA SER A 47 -9.30 -2.07 -4.68
C SER A 47 -8.89 -3.55 -4.53
N VAL A 48 -7.59 -3.84 -4.38
CA VAL A 48 -7.11 -5.20 -4.08
C VAL A 48 -7.56 -5.71 -2.70
N LEU A 49 -8.06 -4.81 -1.85
CA LEU A 49 -8.63 -5.13 -0.53
C LEU A 49 -10.16 -5.13 -0.55
N ASP A 50 -10.79 -4.93 -1.72
CA ASP A 50 -12.25 -4.96 -1.83
C ASP A 50 -12.76 -6.37 -1.52
N GLY A 51 -13.84 -6.44 -0.72
CA GLY A 51 -14.42 -7.68 -0.24
C GLY A 51 -13.71 -8.31 0.96
N LEU A 52 -12.61 -7.71 1.46
CA LEU A 52 -11.99 -8.14 2.71
C LEU A 52 -12.57 -7.40 3.91
N THR A 53 -12.93 -8.15 4.95
CA THR A 53 -13.26 -7.58 6.27
C THR A 53 -12.02 -7.09 6.97
N ASP A 54 -12.19 -6.25 7.99
CA ASP A 54 -11.07 -5.73 8.76
C ASP A 54 -10.35 -6.86 9.52
N GLU A 55 -11.05 -7.87 10.01
CA GLU A 55 -10.44 -9.04 10.66
C GLU A 55 -9.62 -9.89 9.68
N GLN A 56 -10.06 -10.00 8.42
CA GLN A 56 -9.29 -10.68 7.38
C GLN A 56 -8.03 -9.90 7.03
N ILE A 57 -8.13 -8.56 6.96
CA ILE A 57 -6.98 -7.67 6.75
C ILE A 57 -5.99 -7.82 7.91
N ASP A 58 -6.45 -7.79 9.16
CA ASP A 58 -5.63 -7.99 10.35
C ASP A 58 -4.87 -9.34 10.29
N THR A 59 -5.58 -10.41 9.93
CA THR A 59 -5.00 -11.75 9.80
C THR A 59 -3.92 -11.79 8.71
N LEU A 60 -4.20 -11.20 7.54
CA LEU A 60 -3.26 -11.15 6.42
C LEU A 60 -2.02 -10.32 6.76
N GLU A 61 -2.18 -9.23 7.50
CA GLU A 61 -1.07 -8.40 7.99
C GLU A 61 -0.13 -9.17 8.91
N GLN A 62 -0.66 -10.07 9.74
CA GLN A 62 0.14 -10.93 10.62
C GLN A 62 0.91 -12.01 9.85
N ILE A 63 0.32 -12.57 8.80
CA ILE A 63 0.91 -13.69 8.02
C ILE A 63 1.91 -13.17 6.97
N GLU A 64 1.61 -12.03 6.34
CA GLU A 64 2.41 -11.43 5.27
C GLU A 64 2.68 -9.94 5.58
N PRO A 65 3.50 -9.63 6.60
CA PRO A 65 3.81 -8.25 6.93
C PRO A 65 4.56 -7.58 5.78
N TRP A 66 4.22 -6.31 5.53
CA TRP A 66 4.98 -5.51 4.56
C TRP A 66 6.44 -5.38 5.02
N SER A 67 7.35 -5.85 4.17
CA SER A 67 8.77 -5.57 4.27
C SER A 67 9.19 -4.70 3.10
N ARG A 68 9.82 -3.56 3.40
CA ARG A 68 10.40 -2.73 2.36
C ARG A 68 11.44 -3.58 1.62
N PRO A 69 11.43 -3.63 0.28
CA PRO A 69 12.47 -4.31 -0.46
C PRO A 69 13.82 -3.71 -0.05
N THR A 70 14.70 -4.52 0.54
CA THR A 70 16.10 -4.14 0.69
C THR A 70 16.66 -3.96 -0.71
N SER A 71 17.03 -2.73 -1.04
CA SER A 71 17.77 -2.44 -2.25
C SER A 71 19.07 -3.23 -2.20
N ASN A 72 19.20 -4.28 -3.01
CA ASN A 72 20.50 -4.81 -3.36
C ASN A 72 21.20 -3.71 -4.15
N ALA A 73 21.99 -2.89 -3.47
CA ALA A 73 23.05 -2.14 -4.10
C ALA A 73 24.04 -3.17 -4.63
N ALA A 74 23.96 -3.45 -5.93
CA ALA A 74 24.97 -4.17 -6.70
C ALA A 74 25.90 -3.14 -7.35
#